data_AF-A0A0S4X4A2-F1
#
_entry.id   AF-A0A0S4X4A2-F1
#
_cell.length_a   1.000
_cell.length_b   1.000
_cell.length_c   1.000
_cell.angle_alpha   90.00
_cell.angle_beta   90.00
_cell.angle_gamma   90.00
#
_symmetry.space_group_name_H-M   'P 1'
#
loop_
_entity.id
_entity.type
_entity.pdbx_description
1 polymer ?
#
loop_
_entity_poly.entity_id
_entity_poly.type
_entity_poly.pdbx_seq_one_letter_code
_entity_poly.pdbx_strand_id
1 'polypeptide(L)'
;MGAGQHFDKICAEDSPEQIREYVFAKKLEAELRLEPRQRSSNGWREIIDDGDHRIAMGIQCSKSSNDVSILVIDSRSMDRASFKSETKKKWDRVVTAISPDIQAKLGPSAQPVRLFVAFLAIHTQKSQEGCGIFALSAAKKMASDPAIRKLHKSLLTGMATRQIHQGVVYLVDTPARLLPPSLYKHATSKRVLNDYLVERARSSLSEWDRQDGRVNKKGQTLLERYAAHEIQRLDRTVDYPLLRTYSNSYEAKRIGLIRAALASLTRQHLA
;
A
#
# COMPACT_ATOMS: atom_id res chain seq x y z
N MET A 1 -7.84 17.33 -10.20
CA MET A 1 -7.87 17.09 -8.74
C MET A 1 -6.79 16.10 -8.38
N GLY A 2 -5.72 16.55 -7.72
CA GLY A 2 -4.61 15.69 -7.32
C GLY A 2 -5.09 14.67 -6.29
N ALA A 3 -4.84 13.39 -6.53
CA ALA A 3 -4.97 12.39 -5.47
C ALA A 3 -3.95 12.75 -4.39
N GLY A 4 -4.43 13.34 -3.28
CA GLY A 4 -3.57 13.81 -2.20
C GLY A 4 -2.73 12.66 -1.67
N GLN A 5 -1.42 12.79 -1.81
CA GLN A 5 -0.43 11.89 -1.22
C GLN A 5 0.19 12.62 -0.04
N HIS A 6 0.07 12.03 1.14
CA HIS A 6 0.65 12.58 2.37
C HIS A 6 1.77 11.68 2.87
N PHE A 7 2.67 12.28 3.64
CA PHE A 7 3.66 11.56 4.41
C PHE A 7 3.25 11.64 5.87
N ASP A 8 3.20 10.50 6.52
CA ASP A 8 2.87 10.40 7.94
C ASP A 8 3.87 9.48 8.64
N LYS A 9 3.96 9.58 9.95
CA LYS A 9 4.83 8.73 10.77
C LYS A 9 3.98 7.99 11.79
N ILE A 10 4.16 6.69 11.90
CA ILE A 10 3.57 5.90 12.99
C ILE A 10 4.69 5.35 13.86
N CYS A 11 4.82 5.82 15.09
CA CYS A 11 5.74 5.26 16.08
C CYS A 11 5.04 4.22 16.94
N ALA A 12 5.74 3.14 17.31
CA ALA A 12 5.20 2.13 18.21
C ALA A 12 4.91 2.70 19.62
N GLU A 13 5.68 3.71 20.04
CA GLU A 13 5.59 4.29 21.38
C GLU A 13 4.63 5.48 21.51
N ASP A 14 3.99 5.89 20.42
CA ASP A 14 3.12 7.07 20.44
C ASP A 14 1.88 6.85 21.32
N SER A 15 1.60 7.82 22.18
CA SER A 15 0.39 7.89 23.00
C SER A 15 -0.87 7.99 22.12
N PRO A 16 -2.06 7.62 22.64
CA PRO A 16 -3.31 7.82 21.92
C PRO A 16 -3.52 9.26 21.43
N GLU A 17 -3.09 10.25 22.19
CA GLU A 17 -3.15 11.67 21.86
C GLU A 17 -2.27 11.99 20.65
N GLN A 18 -1.02 11.51 20.65
CA GLN A 18 -0.11 11.67 19.50
C GLN A 18 -0.64 10.98 18.24
N ILE A 19 -1.23 9.78 18.39
CA ILE A 19 -1.83 9.05 17.27
C ILE A 19 -3.01 9.83 16.65
N ARG A 20 -3.80 10.54 17.46
CA ARG A 20 -4.91 11.38 16.97
C ARG A 20 -4.43 12.62 16.22
N GLU A 21 -3.17 13.02 16.39
CA GLU A 21 -2.53 14.12 15.66
C GLU A 21 -1.92 13.70 14.32
N TYR A 22 -1.90 12.39 14.00
CA TYR A 22 -1.47 11.90 12.70
C TYR A 22 -2.27 12.55 11.56
N VAL A 23 -1.59 12.82 10.44
CA VAL A 23 -2.21 13.41 9.25
C VAL A 23 -3.36 12.54 8.77
N PHE A 24 -3.18 11.21 8.81
CA PHE A 24 -4.24 10.28 8.45
C PHE A 24 -5.45 10.38 9.38
N ALA A 25 -5.24 10.51 10.69
CA ALA A 25 -6.31 10.58 11.69
C ALA A 25 -7.16 11.84 11.46
N LYS A 26 -6.51 13.01 11.32
CA LYS A 26 -7.18 14.28 11.05
C LYS A 26 -7.93 14.28 9.74
N LYS A 27 -7.36 13.69 8.69
CA LYS A 27 -8.00 13.60 7.39
C LYS A 27 -9.18 12.63 7.38
N LEU A 28 -9.05 11.51 8.10
CA LEU A 28 -10.14 10.55 8.25
C LEU A 28 -11.31 11.18 9.03
N GLU A 29 -11.03 11.90 10.11
CA GLU A 29 -12.02 12.69 10.85
C GLU A 29 -12.73 13.69 9.94
N ALA A 30 -11.99 14.45 9.14
CA ALA A 30 -12.55 15.42 8.20
C ALA A 30 -13.45 14.77 7.14
N GLU A 31 -13.06 13.63 6.56
CA GLU A 31 -13.88 12.90 5.60
C GLU A 31 -15.13 12.29 6.25
N LEU A 32 -15.03 11.77 7.47
CA LEU A 32 -16.17 11.16 8.16
C LEU A 32 -17.19 12.19 8.66
N ARG A 33 -16.79 13.45 8.86
CA ARG A 33 -17.72 14.58 9.11
C ARG A 33 -18.58 14.94 7.90
N LEU A 34 -18.15 14.61 6.69
CA LEU A 34 -18.96 14.83 5.49
C LEU A 34 -20.10 13.81 5.42
N GLU A 35 -21.21 14.23 4.82
CA GLU A 35 -22.28 13.30 4.46
C GLU A 35 -21.71 12.20 3.55
N PRO A 36 -22.10 10.92 3.71
CA PRO A 36 -21.48 9.81 2.99
C PRO A 36 -21.40 10.01 1.46
N ARG A 37 -22.40 10.66 0.86
CA ARG A 37 -22.45 10.94 -0.58
C ARG A 37 -21.43 11.99 -1.05
N GLN A 38 -21.01 12.89 -0.16
CA GLN A 38 -20.06 13.98 -0.42
C GLN A 38 -18.60 13.55 -0.31
N ARG A 39 -18.33 12.40 0.31
CA ARG A 39 -16.97 11.87 0.52
C ARG A 39 -16.24 11.54 -0.78
N SER A 40 -14.91 11.58 -0.69
CA SER A 40 -14.04 11.29 -1.83
C SER A 40 -14.30 9.90 -2.43
N SER A 41 -14.68 9.87 -3.72
CA SER A 41 -14.93 8.61 -4.43
C SER A 41 -13.69 7.78 -4.70
N ASN A 42 -12.51 8.43 -4.68
CA ASN A 42 -11.25 7.79 -5.00
C ASN A 42 -10.40 7.54 -3.76
N GLY A 43 -10.85 8.00 -2.59
CA GLY A 43 -10.06 7.95 -1.36
C GLY A 43 -8.75 8.72 -1.47
N TRP A 44 -7.79 8.42 -0.60
CA TRP A 44 -6.45 9.01 -0.66
C TRP A 44 -5.38 7.98 -0.34
N ARG A 45 -4.12 8.39 -0.47
CA ARG A 45 -2.96 7.53 -0.19
C ARG A 45 -1.98 8.25 0.68
N GLU A 46 -1.25 7.47 1.45
CA GLU A 46 -0.22 7.96 2.33
C GLU A 46 1.01 7.06 2.24
N ILE A 47 2.16 7.64 2.51
CA ILE A 47 3.37 6.89 2.83
C ILE A 47 3.55 7.02 4.32
N ILE A 48 3.56 5.88 5.00
CA ILE A 48 3.81 5.82 6.44
C ILE A 48 5.28 5.47 6.64
N ASP A 49 5.96 6.27 7.44
CA ASP A 49 7.25 5.91 8.04
C ASP A 49 6.97 5.23 9.38
N ASP A 50 7.29 3.94 9.48
CA ASP A 50 7.00 3.14 10.67
C ASP A 50 8.16 3.17 11.71
N GLY A 51 9.18 3.99 11.46
CA GLY A 51 10.40 4.12 12.28
C GLY A 51 11.59 3.33 11.74
N ASP A 52 11.34 2.27 10.99
CA ASP A 52 12.37 1.41 10.37
C ASP A 52 12.21 1.38 8.84
N HIS A 53 10.97 1.48 8.37
CA HIS A 53 10.60 1.23 6.99
C HIS A 53 9.47 2.14 6.51
N ARG A 54 9.39 2.33 5.20
CA ARG A 54 8.33 3.11 4.57
C ARG A 54 7.36 2.20 3.83
N ILE A 55 6.09 2.33 4.16
CA ILE A 55 4.99 1.50 3.64
C ILE A 55 3.94 2.37 2.96
N ALA A 56 3.21 1.80 2.00
CA ALA A 56 2.14 2.50 1.31
C ALA A 56 0.79 2.20 1.98
N MET A 57 -0.01 3.23 2.22
CA MET A 57 -1.36 3.12 2.74
C MET A 57 -2.35 3.71 1.74
N GLY A 58 -3.48 3.05 1.53
CA GLY A 58 -4.60 3.55 0.74
C GLY A 58 -5.86 3.45 1.56
N ILE A 59 -6.64 4.54 1.57
CA ILE A 59 -7.81 4.67 2.43
C ILE A 59 -9.02 5.01 1.57
N GLN A 60 -10.12 4.29 1.80
CA GLN A 60 -11.41 4.53 1.16
C GLN A 60 -12.53 4.51 2.21
N CYS A 61 -13.23 5.62 2.34
CA CYS A 61 -14.46 5.71 3.13
C CYS A 61 -15.66 5.20 2.32
N SER A 62 -16.60 4.57 3.00
CA SER A 62 -17.90 4.18 2.45
C SER A 62 -18.73 5.42 2.08
N LYS A 63 -19.53 5.28 1.01
CA LYS A 63 -20.49 6.28 0.54
C LYS A 63 -21.90 6.10 1.11
N SER A 64 -22.10 5.12 1.98
CA SER A 64 -23.40 4.79 2.58
C SER A 64 -23.35 4.56 4.08
N SER A 65 -22.16 4.49 4.67
CA SER A 65 -21.94 4.20 6.08
C SER A 65 -20.65 4.85 6.60
N ASN A 66 -20.36 4.74 7.89
CA ASN A 66 -19.08 5.18 8.49
C ASN A 66 -18.00 4.08 8.47
N ASP A 67 -18.08 3.18 7.49
CA ASP A 67 -17.08 2.14 7.26
C ASP A 67 -15.89 2.67 6.48
N VAL A 68 -14.70 2.21 6.87
CA VAL A 68 -13.44 2.64 6.28
C VAL A 68 -12.61 1.41 5.94
N SER A 69 -12.24 1.29 4.67
CA SER A 69 -11.29 0.28 4.21
C SER A 69 -9.90 0.90 4.08
N ILE A 70 -8.94 0.32 4.80
CA ILE A 70 -7.54 0.72 4.81
C ILE A 70 -6.71 -0.45 4.28
N LEU A 71 -5.99 -0.23 3.18
CA LEU A 71 -5.03 -1.18 2.63
C LEU A 71 -3.62 -0.70 2.96
N VAL A 72 -2.83 -1.56 3.61
CA VAL A 72 -1.42 -1.29 3.92
C VAL A 72 -0.57 -2.27 3.13
N ILE A 73 0.29 -1.76 2.27
CA ILE A 73 1.17 -2.55 1.39
C ILE A 73 2.62 -2.31 1.80
N ASP A 74 3.25 -3.36 2.32
CA ASP A 74 4.66 -3.41 2.64
C ASP A 74 5.43 -4.14 1.53
N SER A 75 6.50 -3.52 1.02
CA SER A 75 7.39 -4.12 0.03
C SER A 75 8.26 -5.26 0.58
N ARG A 76 8.45 -5.36 1.89
CA ARG A 76 9.22 -6.45 2.52
C ARG A 76 8.41 -7.75 2.58
N SER A 77 9.08 -8.84 2.95
CA SER A 77 8.39 -10.02 3.46
C SER A 77 8.05 -9.84 4.93
N MET A 78 6.94 -10.44 5.34
CA MET A 78 6.59 -10.59 6.74
C MET A 78 5.88 -11.93 6.88
N ASP A 79 6.21 -12.73 7.90
CA ASP A 79 5.43 -13.91 8.20
C ASP A 79 4.29 -13.59 9.19
N ARG A 80 3.39 -14.56 9.38
CA ARG A 80 2.22 -14.37 10.23
C ARG A 80 2.59 -14.21 11.71
N ALA A 81 3.70 -14.79 12.17
CA ALA A 81 4.15 -14.67 13.55
C ALA A 81 4.72 -13.27 13.81
N SER A 82 5.61 -12.77 12.95
CA SER A 82 6.15 -11.40 13.01
C SER A 82 5.06 -10.34 12.91
N PHE A 83 4.06 -10.57 12.05
CA PHE A 83 2.91 -9.67 11.99
C PHE A 83 2.17 -9.62 13.34
N LYS A 84 1.88 -10.78 13.94
CA LYS A 84 1.11 -10.87 15.19
C LYS A 84 1.88 -10.28 16.39
N SER A 85 3.19 -10.46 16.45
CA SER A 85 4.00 -10.05 17.61
C SER A 85 4.11 -8.54 17.74
N GLU A 86 4.27 -7.82 16.63
CA GLU A 86 4.63 -6.40 16.60
C GLU A 86 3.66 -5.57 15.76
N THR A 87 3.55 -5.86 14.46
CA THR A 87 2.82 -5.02 13.50
C THR A 87 1.32 -4.93 13.84
N LYS A 88 0.69 -6.04 14.20
CA LYS A 88 -0.72 -6.08 14.58
C LYS A 88 -0.99 -5.21 15.79
N LYS A 89 -0.15 -5.31 16.84
CA LYS A 89 -0.32 -4.53 18.08
C LYS A 89 -0.22 -3.03 17.80
N LYS A 90 0.73 -2.63 16.95
CA LYS A 90 0.92 -1.24 16.52
C LYS A 90 -0.32 -0.70 15.82
N TRP A 91 -0.85 -1.44 14.83
CA TRP A 91 -2.05 -1.02 14.10
C TRP A 91 -3.33 -1.13 14.94
N ASP A 92 -3.44 -2.10 15.85
CA ASP A 92 -4.56 -2.21 16.79
C ASP A 92 -4.61 -0.98 17.71
N ARG A 93 -3.46 -0.51 18.21
CA ARG A 93 -3.36 0.75 18.98
C ARG A 93 -3.85 1.94 18.15
N VAL A 94 -3.43 2.02 16.89
CA VAL A 94 -3.85 3.09 15.97
C VAL A 94 -5.36 3.09 15.77
N VAL A 95 -5.95 1.94 15.43
CA VAL A 95 -7.41 1.79 15.24
C VAL A 95 -8.18 2.10 16.52
N THR A 96 -7.67 1.64 17.68
CA THR A 96 -8.30 1.84 19.00
C THR A 96 -8.21 3.29 19.47
N ALA A 97 -7.16 4.03 19.11
CA ALA A 97 -7.04 5.44 19.46
C ALA A 97 -7.96 6.34 18.62
N ILE A 98 -8.18 5.98 17.35
CA ILE A 98 -8.84 6.86 16.36
C ILE A 98 -10.35 6.59 16.25
N SER A 99 -10.77 5.32 16.17
CA SER A 99 -12.18 5.00 15.91
C SER A 99 -13.13 5.56 16.98
N PRO A 100 -12.86 5.38 18.30
CA PRO A 100 -13.72 5.91 19.34
C PRO A 100 -13.68 7.43 19.42
N ASP A 101 -12.52 8.04 19.17
CA ASP A 101 -12.35 9.50 19.17
C ASP A 101 -13.20 10.16 18.07
N ILE A 102 -13.13 9.63 16.84
CA ILE A 102 -13.97 10.10 15.74
C ILE A 102 -15.45 9.83 16.05
N GLN A 103 -15.81 8.64 16.57
CA GLN A 103 -17.18 8.33 16.95
C GLN A 103 -17.74 9.34 17.97
N ALA A 104 -16.96 9.71 18.98
CA ALA A 104 -17.36 10.69 19.98
C ALA A 104 -17.58 12.09 19.36
N LYS A 105 -16.70 12.50 18.44
CA LYS A 105 -16.79 13.78 17.72
C LYS A 105 -17.98 13.86 16.75
N LEU A 106 -18.41 12.72 16.18
CA LEU A 106 -19.60 12.66 15.32
C LEU A 106 -20.91 12.63 16.13
N GLY A 107 -20.84 12.26 17.40
CA GLY A 107 -21.98 12.21 18.31
C GLY A 107 -22.72 10.85 18.34
N PRO A 108 -23.61 10.65 19.33
CA PRO A 108 -24.24 9.36 19.61
C PRO A 108 -25.26 8.92 18.55
N SER A 109 -25.80 9.86 17.78
CA SER A 109 -26.77 9.58 16.70
C SER A 109 -26.09 9.18 15.38
N ALA A 110 -24.77 9.32 15.27
CA ALA A 110 -24.03 8.96 14.07
C ALA A 110 -23.91 7.43 13.94
N GLN A 111 -23.87 6.94 12.71
CA GLN A 111 -23.62 5.52 12.45
C GLN A 111 -22.25 5.08 13.03
N PRO A 112 -22.09 3.81 13.43
CA PRO A 112 -20.83 3.31 13.97
C PRO A 112 -19.64 3.50 13.03
N VAL A 113 -18.59 4.13 13.53
CA VAL A 113 -17.30 4.25 12.84
C VAL A 113 -16.56 2.92 12.94
N ARG A 114 -16.37 2.25 11.80
CA ARG A 114 -15.73 0.93 11.71
C ARG A 114 -14.55 0.98 10.77
N LEU A 115 -13.35 0.72 11.29
CA LEU A 115 -12.12 0.70 10.50
C LEU A 115 -11.67 -0.74 10.26
N PHE A 116 -11.44 -1.09 9.01
CA PHE A 116 -10.83 -2.37 8.62
C PHE A 116 -9.48 -2.14 7.96
N VAL A 117 -8.42 -2.64 8.59
CA VAL A 117 -7.04 -2.55 8.11
C VAL A 117 -6.63 -3.91 7.57
N ALA A 118 -6.42 -3.99 6.25
CA ALA A 118 -5.83 -5.14 5.60
C ALA A 118 -4.35 -4.87 5.31
N PHE A 119 -3.48 -5.63 5.98
CA PHE A 119 -2.04 -5.58 5.80
C PHE A 119 -1.61 -6.63 4.76
N LEU A 120 -0.75 -6.24 3.82
CA LEU A 120 -0.22 -7.10 2.76
C LEU A 120 1.29 -6.87 2.60
N ALA A 121 2.11 -7.87 2.92
CA ALA A 121 3.55 -7.84 2.68
C ALA A 121 3.84 -8.59 1.37
N ILE A 122 4.36 -7.89 0.35
CA ILE A 122 4.42 -8.39 -1.03
C ILE A 122 5.81 -8.86 -1.45
N HIS A 123 6.80 -8.74 -0.57
CA HIS A 123 8.16 -9.24 -0.75
C HIS A 123 8.89 -8.78 -2.03
N THR A 124 8.51 -7.63 -2.57
CA THR A 124 9.14 -7.04 -3.76
C THR A 124 10.51 -6.44 -3.47
N GLN A 125 10.79 -6.10 -2.22
CA GLN A 125 12.06 -5.54 -1.76
C GLN A 125 12.85 -6.58 -0.97
N LYS A 126 14.05 -6.90 -1.46
CA LYS A 126 15.04 -7.75 -0.76
C LYS A 126 16.16 -6.96 -0.09
N SER A 127 16.45 -5.75 -0.58
CA SER A 127 17.47 -4.85 -0.04
C SER A 127 16.92 -4.04 1.13
N GLN A 128 17.78 -3.60 2.04
CA GLN A 128 17.41 -2.61 3.06
C GLN A 128 17.19 -1.22 2.44
N GLU A 129 17.78 -0.95 1.28
CA GLU A 129 17.65 0.32 0.59
C GLU A 129 16.36 0.42 -0.25
N GLY A 130 15.84 1.65 -0.37
CA GLY A 130 14.84 2.01 -1.37
C GLY A 130 13.39 1.92 -0.92
N CYS A 131 13.11 1.64 0.35
CA CYS A 131 11.75 1.55 0.93
C CYS A 131 10.83 2.70 0.49
N GLY A 132 11.30 3.95 0.56
CA GLY A 132 10.53 5.12 0.13
C GLY A 132 10.12 5.10 -1.35
N ILE A 133 10.94 4.51 -2.23
CA ILE A 133 10.62 4.39 -3.66
C ILE A 133 9.60 3.29 -3.89
N PHE A 134 9.70 2.18 -3.17
CA PHE A 134 8.70 1.13 -3.19
C PHE A 134 7.34 1.64 -2.70
N ALA A 135 7.30 2.29 -1.53
CA ALA A 135 6.09 2.88 -0.96
C ALA A 135 5.47 3.92 -1.89
N LEU A 136 6.27 4.84 -2.43
CA LEU A 136 5.79 5.84 -3.40
C LEU A 136 5.26 5.20 -4.68
N SER A 137 5.94 4.18 -5.21
CA SER A 137 5.44 3.47 -6.38
C SER A 137 4.12 2.76 -6.09
N ALA A 138 4.00 2.09 -4.94
CA ALA A 138 2.79 1.41 -4.51
C ALA A 138 1.63 2.40 -4.31
N ALA A 139 1.83 3.50 -3.58
CA ALA A 139 0.83 4.55 -3.38
C ALA A 139 0.32 5.12 -4.72
N LYS A 140 1.21 5.39 -5.68
CA LYS A 140 0.81 5.83 -7.03
C LYS A 140 -0.02 4.76 -7.76
N LYS A 141 0.30 3.48 -7.57
CA LYS A 141 -0.48 2.38 -8.15
C LYS A 141 -1.84 2.20 -7.48
N MET A 142 -1.92 2.33 -6.16
CA MET A 142 -3.19 2.34 -5.44
C MET A 142 -4.12 3.48 -5.88
N ALA A 143 -3.59 4.57 -6.45
CA ALA A 143 -4.39 5.65 -7.05
C ALA A 143 -4.92 5.30 -8.44
N SER A 144 -4.07 4.75 -9.28
CA SER A 144 -4.36 4.57 -10.71
C SER A 144 -4.98 3.22 -11.07
N ASP A 145 -4.75 2.18 -10.28
CA ASP A 145 -5.07 0.80 -10.65
C ASP A 145 -6.52 0.42 -10.29
N PRO A 146 -7.36 0.03 -11.27
CA PRO A 146 -8.75 -0.35 -11.02
C PRO A 146 -8.91 -1.54 -10.07
N ALA A 147 -7.96 -2.49 -10.06
CA ALA A 147 -8.05 -3.67 -9.21
C ALA A 147 -8.01 -3.29 -7.71
N ILE A 148 -7.22 -2.27 -7.35
CA ILE A 148 -7.17 -1.76 -5.97
C ILE A 148 -8.49 -1.10 -5.57
N ARG A 149 -9.14 -0.37 -6.49
CA ARG A 149 -10.46 0.21 -6.24
C ARG A 149 -11.52 -0.87 -6.05
N LYS A 150 -11.48 -1.92 -6.88
CA LYS A 150 -12.36 -3.09 -6.76
C LYS A 150 -12.15 -3.78 -5.40
N LEU A 151 -10.90 -3.93 -4.96
CA LEU A 151 -10.58 -4.50 -3.64
C LEU A 151 -11.19 -3.67 -2.49
N HIS A 152 -10.98 -2.35 -2.46
CA HIS A 152 -11.62 -1.49 -1.46
C HIS A 152 -13.16 -1.64 -1.48
N LYS A 153 -13.77 -1.65 -2.67
CA LYS A 153 -15.23 -1.83 -2.81
C LYS A 153 -15.68 -3.17 -2.23
N SER A 154 -14.99 -4.27 -2.54
CA SER A 154 -15.32 -5.59 -2.01
C SER A 154 -15.19 -5.65 -0.49
N LEU A 155 -14.15 -5.04 0.08
CA LEU A 155 -13.97 -4.97 1.54
C LEU A 155 -15.10 -4.17 2.21
N LEU A 156 -15.44 -3.00 1.67
CA LEU A 156 -16.53 -2.17 2.19
C LEU A 156 -17.89 -2.87 2.06
N THR A 157 -18.14 -3.56 0.95
CA THR A 157 -19.35 -4.39 0.79
C THR A 157 -19.38 -5.50 1.84
N GLY A 158 -18.27 -6.21 2.07
CA GLY A 158 -18.18 -7.23 3.12
C GLY A 158 -18.44 -6.66 4.53
N MET A 159 -18.00 -5.44 4.82
CA MET A 159 -18.31 -4.76 6.08
C MET A 159 -19.79 -4.37 6.20
N ALA A 160 -20.41 -3.93 5.11
CA ALA A 160 -21.83 -3.59 5.07
C ALA A 160 -22.71 -4.83 5.26
N THR A 161 -22.32 -5.97 4.67
CA THR A 161 -23.02 -7.27 4.81
C THR A 161 -22.61 -8.05 6.06
N ARG A 162 -21.76 -7.47 6.93
CA ARG A 162 -21.23 -8.08 8.16
C ARG A 162 -20.45 -9.38 7.95
N GLN A 163 -19.98 -9.65 6.73
CA GLN A 163 -19.06 -10.73 6.42
C GLN A 163 -17.63 -10.40 6.87
N ILE A 164 -17.32 -9.11 6.99
CA ILE A 164 -16.04 -8.59 7.49
C ILE A 164 -16.32 -7.72 8.71
N HIS A 165 -15.62 -8.00 9.80
CA HIS A 165 -15.65 -7.18 11.01
C HIS A 165 -14.49 -6.18 11.00
N GLN A 166 -14.65 -5.08 11.75
CA GLN A 166 -13.59 -4.10 11.97
C GLN A 166 -12.35 -4.72 12.63
N GLY A 167 -11.20 -4.06 12.48
CA GLY A 167 -9.94 -4.49 13.09
C GLY A 167 -8.81 -4.62 12.07
N VAL A 168 -7.71 -5.22 12.52
CA VAL A 168 -6.47 -5.36 11.74
C VAL A 168 -6.25 -6.82 11.37
N VAL A 169 -6.14 -7.09 10.08
CA VAL A 169 -5.97 -8.44 9.51
C VAL A 169 -4.76 -8.48 8.58
N TYR A 170 -4.00 -9.56 8.69
CA TYR A 170 -2.90 -9.86 7.77
C TYR A 170 -3.32 -10.85 6.68
N LEU A 171 -3.32 -10.39 5.44
CA LEU A 171 -3.74 -11.16 4.27
C LEU A 171 -2.53 -11.87 3.66
N VAL A 172 -2.02 -12.91 4.34
CA VAL A 172 -0.75 -13.61 4.01
C VAL A 172 -0.87 -14.51 2.79
N ASP A 173 -1.99 -15.23 2.69
CA ASP A 173 -2.15 -16.36 1.76
C ASP A 173 -2.77 -15.94 0.42
N THR A 174 -2.92 -14.63 0.22
CA THR A 174 -3.71 -14.04 -0.85
C THR A 174 -3.13 -12.79 -1.55
N PRO A 175 -1.95 -12.19 -1.22
CA PRO A 175 -1.52 -10.95 -1.88
C PRO A 175 -1.44 -11.10 -3.40
N ALA A 176 -0.91 -12.22 -3.89
CA ALA A 176 -0.81 -12.46 -5.33
C ALA A 176 -2.19 -12.59 -6.03
N ARG A 177 -3.22 -13.03 -5.29
CA ARG A 177 -4.60 -13.18 -5.76
C ARG A 177 -5.39 -11.87 -5.68
N LEU A 178 -5.03 -10.99 -4.75
CA LEU A 178 -5.74 -9.73 -4.49
C LEU A 178 -5.09 -8.53 -5.18
N LEU A 179 -3.78 -8.56 -5.39
CA LEU A 179 -3.02 -7.41 -5.85
C LEU A 179 -2.66 -7.49 -7.33
N PRO A 180 -2.78 -6.36 -8.07
CA PRO A 180 -2.47 -6.29 -9.49
C PRO A 180 -0.97 -6.46 -9.78
N PRO A 181 -0.60 -6.89 -11.01
CA PRO A 181 0.80 -7.05 -11.41
C PRO A 181 1.57 -5.73 -11.38
N SER A 182 0.86 -4.60 -11.49
CA SER A 182 1.44 -3.26 -11.49
C SER A 182 2.22 -2.93 -10.20
N LEU A 183 1.91 -3.60 -9.08
CA LEU A 183 2.63 -3.49 -7.81
C LEU A 183 3.94 -4.28 -7.76
N TYR A 184 4.12 -5.26 -8.66
CA TYR A 184 5.29 -6.16 -8.69
C TYR A 184 6.37 -5.72 -9.69
N LYS A 185 6.16 -4.63 -10.43
CA LYS A 185 7.09 -4.10 -11.47
C LYS A 185 8.51 -3.79 -11.02
N HIS A 186 8.69 -3.65 -9.71
CA HIS A 186 9.95 -3.29 -9.07
C HIS A 186 10.47 -4.41 -8.17
N ALA A 187 9.87 -5.61 -8.23
CA ALA A 187 10.38 -6.76 -7.51
C ALA A 187 11.85 -6.99 -7.84
N THR A 188 12.70 -7.05 -6.81
CA THR A 188 14.15 -7.20 -7.00
C THR A 188 14.57 -8.65 -7.27
N SER A 189 13.67 -9.62 -7.04
CA SER A 189 13.96 -11.05 -7.20
C SER A 189 13.05 -11.69 -8.25
N LYS A 190 13.64 -12.43 -9.18
CA LYS A 190 12.91 -13.24 -10.17
C LYS A 190 12.02 -14.29 -9.51
N ARG A 191 12.47 -14.87 -8.39
CA ARG A 191 11.70 -15.85 -7.62
C ARG A 191 10.37 -15.27 -7.13
N VAL A 192 10.38 -14.04 -6.61
CA VAL A 192 9.15 -13.36 -6.16
C VAL A 192 8.14 -13.20 -7.29
N LEU A 193 8.61 -12.90 -8.51
CA LEU A 193 7.74 -12.81 -9.69
C LEU A 193 7.20 -14.18 -10.11
N ASN A 194 8.01 -15.22 -10.08
CA ASN A 194 7.57 -16.58 -10.39
C ASN A 194 6.52 -17.05 -9.37
N ASP A 195 6.77 -16.88 -8.08
CA ASP A 195 5.85 -17.24 -7.00
C ASP A 195 4.51 -16.48 -7.16
N TYR A 196 4.59 -15.19 -7.47
CA TYR A 196 3.41 -14.36 -7.78
C TYR A 196 2.59 -14.91 -8.96
N LEU A 197 3.26 -15.26 -10.07
CA LEU A 197 2.61 -15.76 -11.28
C LEU A 197 1.96 -17.13 -11.06
N VAL A 198 2.62 -18.02 -10.32
CA VAL A 198 2.08 -19.34 -9.95
C VAL A 198 0.83 -19.18 -9.09
N GLU A 199 0.88 -18.36 -8.03
CA GLU A 199 -0.28 -18.14 -7.17
C GLU A 199 -1.44 -17.45 -7.87
N ARG A 200 -1.15 -16.52 -8.78
CA ARG A 200 -2.18 -15.87 -9.59
C ARG A 200 -2.83 -16.86 -10.57
N ALA A 201 -2.06 -17.76 -11.18
CA ALA A 201 -2.58 -18.80 -12.08
C ALA A 201 -3.49 -19.82 -11.35
N ARG A 202 -3.25 -20.06 -10.06
CA ARG A 202 -4.09 -20.92 -9.20
C ARG A 202 -5.42 -20.28 -8.79
N SER A 203 -5.57 -18.96 -8.93
CA SER A 203 -6.82 -18.29 -8.59
C SER A 203 -7.84 -18.43 -9.72
N SER A 204 -9.06 -18.88 -9.41
CA SER A 204 -10.19 -19.05 -10.34
C SER A 204 -10.80 -17.73 -10.82
N LEU A 205 -10.01 -16.65 -10.87
CA LEU A 205 -10.45 -15.35 -11.35
C LEU A 205 -10.72 -15.42 -12.86
N SER A 206 -11.82 -14.80 -13.30
CA SER A 206 -12.31 -14.79 -14.68
C SER A 206 -11.24 -14.37 -15.70
N GLU A 207 -11.35 -14.77 -16.97
CA GLU A 207 -10.45 -14.37 -18.07
C GLU A 207 -10.22 -12.85 -18.18
N TRP A 208 -11.13 -12.02 -17.70
CA TRP A 208 -10.96 -10.57 -17.61
C TRP A 208 -9.87 -10.13 -16.61
N ASP A 209 -9.60 -10.90 -15.54
CA ASP A 209 -8.48 -10.66 -14.61
C ASP A 209 -7.14 -11.20 -15.14
N ARG A 210 -7.16 -11.91 -16.27
CA ARG A 210 -5.98 -12.29 -17.08
C ARG A 210 -5.54 -11.19 -18.04
N GLN A 211 -6.33 -10.12 -18.22
CA GLN A 211 -5.90 -8.93 -18.94
C GLN A 211 -4.84 -8.18 -18.13
N ASP A 212 -3.60 -8.56 -18.39
CA ASP A 212 -2.54 -7.69 -18.87
C ASP A 212 -1.23 -8.25 -18.35
N GLY A 213 -0.76 -9.31 -19.00
CA GLY A 213 0.65 -9.70 -18.92
C GLY A 213 1.53 -8.45 -19.03
N ARG A 214 1.10 -7.45 -19.81
CA ARG A 214 1.75 -6.15 -20.04
C ARG A 214 1.66 -5.20 -18.84
N VAL A 215 2.80 -4.87 -18.23
CA VAL A 215 2.88 -4.00 -17.04
C VAL A 215 3.32 -2.56 -17.33
N ASN A 216 3.49 -2.18 -18.59
CA ASN A 216 3.93 -0.84 -18.96
C ASN A 216 3.53 -0.44 -20.39
N LYS A 217 3.78 0.84 -20.72
CA LYS A 217 3.52 1.41 -22.06
C LYS A 217 4.35 0.80 -23.19
N LYS A 218 5.44 0.11 -22.88
CA LYS A 218 6.25 -0.65 -23.85
C LYS A 218 5.66 -2.04 -24.12
N GLY A 219 4.54 -2.38 -23.47
CA GLY A 219 3.88 -3.66 -23.65
C GLY A 219 4.61 -4.86 -23.05
N GLN A 220 5.57 -4.65 -22.15
CA GLN A 220 6.37 -5.74 -21.58
C GLN A 220 5.65 -6.48 -20.47
N THR A 221 5.90 -7.78 -20.33
CA THR A 221 5.49 -8.57 -19.17
C THR A 221 6.26 -8.27 -17.89
N LEU A 222 5.83 -8.80 -16.73
CA LEU A 222 6.61 -8.72 -15.49
C LEU A 222 8.01 -9.33 -15.66
N LEU A 223 8.09 -10.51 -16.26
CA LEU A 223 9.36 -11.21 -16.47
C LEU A 223 10.23 -10.54 -17.53
N GLU A 224 9.65 -10.09 -18.65
CA GLU A 224 10.38 -9.30 -19.66
C GLU A 224 10.90 -7.99 -19.08
N ARG A 225 10.08 -7.30 -18.27
CA ARG A 225 10.48 -6.08 -17.58
C ARG A 225 11.61 -6.36 -16.58
N TYR A 226 11.54 -7.47 -15.85
CA TYR A 226 12.59 -7.88 -14.91
C TYR A 226 13.91 -8.09 -15.66
N ALA A 227 13.89 -8.89 -16.72
CA ALA A 227 15.06 -9.19 -17.55
C ALA A 227 15.70 -7.91 -18.12
N ALA A 228 14.89 -6.93 -18.55
CA ALA A 228 15.38 -5.64 -19.04
C ALA A 228 16.05 -4.75 -17.96
N HIS A 229 15.98 -5.13 -16.69
CA HIS A 229 16.60 -4.42 -15.56
C HIS A 229 17.47 -5.37 -14.72
N GLU A 230 17.77 -6.56 -15.24
CA GLU A 230 18.56 -7.57 -14.56
C GLU A 230 20.03 -7.16 -14.56
N ILE A 231 20.64 -7.12 -13.39
CA ILE A 231 22.05 -6.81 -13.21
C ILE A 231 22.67 -7.75 -12.17
N GLN A 232 24.00 -7.84 -12.19
CA GLN A 232 24.78 -8.52 -11.16
C GLN A 232 25.48 -7.48 -10.27
N ARG A 233 25.47 -7.71 -8.95
CA ARG A 233 26.32 -6.95 -8.00
C ARG A 233 26.93 -7.88 -6.97
N LEU A 234 28.06 -7.45 -6.42
CA LEU A 234 28.65 -8.08 -5.25
C LEU A 234 27.68 -7.95 -4.07
N ASP A 235 27.39 -9.07 -3.42
CA ASP A 235 26.72 -9.09 -2.14
C ASP A 235 27.68 -8.61 -1.06
N ARG A 236 27.37 -7.46 -0.48
CA ARG A 236 28.18 -6.84 0.57
C ARG A 236 27.80 -7.31 1.97
N THR A 237 26.81 -8.19 2.10
CA THR A 237 26.41 -8.74 3.41
C THR A 237 27.14 -10.04 3.76
N VAL A 238 28.04 -10.51 2.90
CA VAL A 238 28.84 -11.72 3.11
C VAL A 238 30.32 -11.40 2.90
N ASP A 239 31.20 -12.07 3.64
CA ASP A 239 32.64 -11.80 3.65
C ASP A 239 33.41 -12.49 2.51
N TYR A 240 32.71 -12.97 1.48
CA TYR A 240 33.29 -13.62 0.30
C TYR A 240 32.68 -13.04 -0.99
N PRO A 241 33.40 -13.05 -2.12
CA PRO A 241 32.94 -12.40 -3.35
C PRO A 241 31.77 -13.16 -4.00
N LEU A 242 30.55 -12.90 -3.53
CA LEU A 242 29.33 -13.47 -4.06
C LEU A 242 28.66 -12.49 -5.01
N LEU A 243 28.53 -12.85 -6.29
CA LEU A 243 27.70 -12.10 -7.23
C LEU A 243 26.24 -12.53 -7.11
N ARG A 244 25.34 -11.56 -6.90
CA ARG A 244 23.90 -11.77 -6.93
C ARG A 244 23.27 -11.08 -8.12
N THR A 245 22.42 -11.83 -8.81
CA THR A 245 21.55 -11.30 -9.85
C THR A 245 20.27 -10.74 -9.24
N TYR A 246 19.91 -9.51 -9.58
CA TYR A 246 18.68 -8.87 -9.13
C TYR A 246 18.20 -7.81 -10.13
N SER A 247 16.96 -7.33 -9.98
CA SER A 247 16.45 -6.23 -10.80
C SER A 247 16.73 -4.85 -10.18
N ASN A 248 17.39 -3.97 -10.92
CA ASN A 248 17.60 -2.56 -10.54
C ASN A 248 16.43 -1.63 -10.92
N SER A 249 15.25 -2.19 -11.26
CA SER A 249 14.07 -1.44 -11.71
C SER A 249 13.63 -0.34 -10.73
N TYR A 250 13.82 -0.53 -9.42
CA TYR A 250 13.52 0.50 -8.41
C TYR A 250 14.55 1.65 -8.40
N GLU A 251 15.81 1.38 -8.71
CA GLU A 251 16.86 2.42 -8.83
C GLU A 251 16.62 3.28 -10.07
N ALA A 252 16.31 2.65 -11.21
CA ALA A 252 15.88 3.36 -12.41
C ALA A 252 14.63 4.21 -12.14
N LYS A 253 13.70 3.70 -11.31
CA LYS A 253 12.52 4.44 -10.87
C LYS A 253 12.89 5.65 -10.00
N ARG A 254 13.84 5.51 -9.07
CA ARG A 254 14.38 6.61 -8.25
C ARG A 254 14.94 7.72 -9.13
N ILE A 255 15.81 7.38 -10.07
CA ILE A 255 16.41 8.34 -11.01
C ILE A 255 15.33 9.06 -11.82
N GLY A 256 14.34 8.32 -12.35
CA GLY A 256 13.24 8.90 -13.10
C GLY A 256 12.37 9.86 -12.28
N LEU A 257 12.14 9.58 -10.99
CA LEU A 257 11.40 10.45 -10.09
C LEU A 257 12.17 11.74 -9.79
N ILE A 258 13.48 11.63 -9.50
CA ILE A 258 14.35 12.80 -9.26
C ILE A 258 14.39 13.69 -10.50
N ARG A 259 14.58 13.12 -11.70
CA ARG A 259 14.56 13.88 -12.96
C ARG A 259 13.23 14.61 -13.17
N ALA A 260 12.10 13.95 -12.89
CA ALA A 260 10.79 14.58 -13.02
C ALA A 260 10.58 15.71 -12.00
N ALA A 261 11.04 15.55 -10.77
CA ALA A 261 10.98 16.59 -9.73
C ALA A 261 11.82 17.81 -10.12
N LEU A 262 13.08 17.59 -10.52
CA LEU A 262 13.97 18.66 -10.99
C LEU A 262 13.36 19.43 -12.16
N ALA A 263 12.84 18.72 -13.17
CA ALA A 263 12.19 19.36 -14.31
C ALA A 263 10.90 20.13 -13.95
N SER A 264 10.24 19.80 -12.84
CA SER A 264 9.09 20.56 -12.35
C SER A 264 9.55 21.86 -11.68
N LEU A 265 10.57 21.78 -10.84
CA LEU A 265 11.10 22.93 -10.10
C LEU A 265 11.77 23.96 -11.01
N THR A 266 12.45 23.52 -12.07
CA THR A 266 13.11 24.42 -13.02
C THR A 266 12.14 25.10 -13.98
N ARG A 267 11.07 24.40 -14.42
CA ARG A 267 10.01 25.04 -15.22
C ARG A 267 9.23 26.10 -14.47
N GLN A 268 9.10 25.95 -13.15
CA GLN A 268 8.49 26.96 -12.28
C GLN A 268 9.37 28.20 -12.05
N HIS A 269 10.67 28.13 -12.37
CA HIS A 269 11.60 29.28 -12.29
C HIS A 269 11.76 30.04 -13.62
N LEU A 270 11.21 29.52 -14.72
CA LEU A 270 11.28 30.11 -16.07
C LEU A 270 9.91 30.65 -16.55
N ALA A 271 8.90 30.61 -15.69
CA ALA A 271 7.57 31.16 -15.90
C ALA A 271 7.33 32.24 -14.84
#